data_AF-K6DSL6-F1
#
_entry.id   AF-K6DSL6-F1
#
_cell.length_a   1.000
_cell.length_b   1.000
_cell.length_c   1.000
_cell.angle_alpha   90.00
_cell.angle_beta   90.00
_cell.angle_gamma   90.00
#
_symmetry.space_group_name_H-M   'P 1'
#
loop_
_entity.id
_entity.type
_entity.pdbx_description
1 polymer ?
#
loop_
_entity_poly.entity_id
_entity_poly.type
_entity_poly.pdbx_seq_one_letter_code
_entity_poly.pdbx_strand_id
1 'polypeptide(L)'
;FEDGKLVSIQKLRYGGGKVNLREFTDVDWDLIIIDEAHEGTQTELADNVLKSLEKDNTKILSLSGTPFNIQDQYSEESVYTWDYPMEQLAKLRYSFEHPTEKNPYESLPKVNMFTFEMKNKERFLDDSRSFNFREFFRVNDNNEFVHKVDINAFLDNITNQDSNTNYPFSTKQYRDELRHTLWLLPGVKEANAFEKLLNEHRIFGKEYKIVNVVLYVKSDSNE
;
A
#
# COMPACT_ATOMS: atom_id res chain seq x y z
N PHE A 1 -9.76 -14.92 -32.72
CA PHE A 1 -9.46 -13.52 -32.34
C PHE A 1 -8.47 -12.97 -33.37
N GLU A 2 -8.91 -12.63 -34.58
CA GLU A 2 -7.99 -12.17 -35.64
C GLU A 2 -8.02 -10.64 -35.89
N ASP A 3 -8.98 -9.89 -35.36
CA ASP A 3 -9.09 -8.42 -35.57
C ASP A 3 -9.35 -7.62 -34.27
N GLY A 4 -8.68 -7.99 -33.17
CA GLY A 4 -8.82 -7.26 -31.91
C GLY A 4 -8.15 -5.87 -31.98
N LYS A 5 -8.94 -4.79 -32.04
CA LYS A 5 -8.43 -3.43 -31.82
C LYS A 5 -8.23 -3.19 -30.32
N LEU A 6 -7.01 -2.90 -29.90
CA LEU A 6 -6.71 -2.51 -28.51
C LEU A 6 -6.41 -1.01 -28.46
N VAL A 7 -7.15 -0.30 -27.62
CA VAL A 7 -7.04 1.15 -27.46
C VAL A 7 -6.86 1.47 -25.99
N SER A 8 -5.84 2.28 -25.66
CA SER A 8 -5.66 2.82 -24.32
C SER A 8 -6.39 4.15 -24.17
N ILE A 9 -7.18 4.29 -23.10
CA ILE A 9 -7.87 5.52 -22.73
C ILE A 9 -6.91 6.69 -22.44
N GLN A 10 -5.63 6.41 -22.15
CA GLN A 10 -4.61 7.45 -22.00
C GLN A 10 -4.40 8.25 -23.30
N LYS A 11 -4.70 7.67 -24.47
CA LYS A 11 -4.71 8.41 -25.75
C LYS A 11 -5.80 9.49 -25.79
N LEU A 12 -6.87 9.38 -25.00
CA LEU A 12 -7.89 10.43 -24.88
C LEU A 12 -7.40 11.65 -24.08
N ARG A 13 -6.32 11.53 -23.29
CA ARG A 13 -5.79 12.65 -22.49
C ARG A 13 -4.86 13.57 -23.30
N TYR A 14 -4.33 13.11 -24.43
CA TYR A 14 -3.46 13.91 -25.30
C TYR A 14 -4.30 14.86 -26.18
N GLY A 15 -4.19 16.17 -25.97
CA GLY A 15 -4.85 17.20 -26.79
C GLY A 15 -5.59 18.30 -26.03
N GLY A 16 -5.38 18.45 -24.71
CA GLY A 16 -6.00 19.54 -23.93
C GLY A 16 -7.53 19.43 -23.82
N GLY A 17 -8.07 18.20 -23.78
CA GLY A 17 -9.51 17.95 -23.63
C GLY A 17 -10.33 18.07 -24.91
N LYS A 18 -9.73 18.39 -26.07
CA LYS A 18 -10.38 18.31 -27.38
C LYS A 18 -10.05 16.97 -28.05
N VAL A 19 -10.75 15.93 -27.63
CA VAL A 19 -10.58 14.60 -28.24
C VAL A 19 -11.60 14.44 -29.35
N ASN A 20 -11.14 14.03 -30.52
CA ASN A 20 -12.02 13.60 -31.60
C ASN A 20 -12.59 12.21 -31.25
N LEU A 21 -13.64 12.19 -30.41
CA LEU A 21 -14.23 10.97 -29.85
C LEU A 21 -14.78 10.00 -30.91
N ARG A 22 -15.00 10.45 -32.15
CA ARG A 22 -15.59 9.65 -33.23
C ARG A 22 -14.84 8.36 -33.52
N GLU A 23 -13.50 8.38 -33.50
CA GLU A 23 -12.69 7.17 -33.74
C GLU A 23 -12.91 6.07 -32.69
N PHE A 24 -13.44 6.42 -31.51
CA PHE A 24 -13.71 5.48 -30.43
C PHE A 24 -15.20 5.21 -30.24
N THR A 25 -16.08 6.22 -30.43
CA THR A 25 -17.53 6.08 -30.27
C THR A 25 -18.22 5.36 -31.42
N ASP A 26 -17.59 5.34 -32.60
CA ASP A 26 -18.12 4.67 -33.80
C ASP A 26 -17.73 3.19 -33.84
N VAL A 27 -16.88 2.74 -32.90
CA VAL A 27 -16.53 1.33 -32.73
C VAL A 27 -17.56 0.68 -31.82
N ASP A 28 -18.08 -0.46 -32.25
CA ASP A 28 -18.95 -1.32 -31.44
C ASP A 28 -18.08 -2.24 -30.58
N TRP A 29 -17.78 -1.81 -29.36
CA TRP A 29 -16.88 -2.54 -28.47
C TRP A 29 -17.59 -3.75 -27.85
N ASP A 30 -17.08 -4.96 -28.10
CA ASP A 30 -17.56 -6.16 -27.40
C ASP A 30 -17.13 -6.18 -25.92
N LEU A 31 -15.94 -5.66 -25.62
CA LEU A 31 -15.36 -5.63 -24.27
C LEU A 31 -14.55 -4.35 -24.04
N ILE A 32 -14.84 -3.67 -22.93
CA ILE A 32 -14.07 -2.55 -22.42
C ILE A 32 -13.45 -2.98 -21.09
N ILE A 33 -12.13 -2.83 -20.97
CA ILE A 33 -11.39 -3.07 -19.72
C ILE A 33 -10.99 -1.73 -19.14
N ILE A 34 -11.41 -1.47 -17.90
CA ILE A 34 -11.03 -0.28 -17.14
C ILE A 34 -10.01 -0.72 -16.09
N ASP A 35 -8.76 -0.32 -16.29
CA ASP A 35 -7.70 -0.55 -15.31
C ASP A 35 -7.68 0.56 -14.25
N GLU A 36 -7.34 0.19 -13.02
CA GLU A 36 -7.42 1.05 -11.82
C GLU A 36 -8.73 1.85 -11.72
N ALA A 37 -9.85 1.15 -11.83
CA ALA A 37 -11.18 1.76 -11.90
C ALA A 37 -11.50 2.69 -10.71
N HIS A 38 -10.87 2.50 -9.56
CA HIS A 38 -11.06 3.35 -8.38
C HIS A 38 -10.37 4.73 -8.49
N GLU A 39 -9.30 4.89 -9.27
CA GLU A 39 -8.55 6.16 -9.41
C GLU A 39 -9.02 7.03 -10.58
N GLY A 40 -9.73 6.47 -11.56
CA GLY A 40 -9.95 7.13 -12.86
C GLY A 40 -11.39 7.37 -13.30
N THR A 41 -12.39 6.76 -12.65
CA THR A 41 -13.77 6.71 -13.18
C THR A 41 -14.72 7.71 -12.53
N GLN A 42 -14.44 8.23 -11.34
CA GLN A 42 -15.39 9.07 -10.58
C GLN A 42 -15.51 10.53 -11.03
N THR A 43 -15.05 10.87 -12.24
CA THR A 43 -15.18 12.23 -12.78
C THR A 43 -16.31 12.26 -13.79
N GLU A 44 -17.10 13.35 -13.82
CA GLU A 44 -18.18 13.52 -14.81
C GLU A 44 -17.69 13.34 -16.26
N LEU A 45 -16.44 13.72 -16.54
CA LEU A 45 -15.82 13.54 -17.85
C LEU A 45 -15.62 12.06 -18.19
N ALA A 46 -15.10 11.27 -17.25
CA ALA A 46 -14.88 9.83 -17.44
C ALA A 46 -16.21 9.09 -17.62
N ASP A 47 -17.22 9.42 -16.82
CA ASP A 47 -18.57 8.85 -16.94
C ASP A 47 -19.20 9.15 -18.30
N ASN A 48 -19.09 10.39 -18.77
CA ASN A 48 -19.62 10.80 -20.08
C ASN A 48 -18.92 10.08 -21.22
N VAL A 49 -17.60 9.86 -21.12
CA VAL A 49 -16.84 9.10 -22.10
C VAL A 49 -17.27 7.62 -22.08
N LEU A 50 -17.33 6.98 -20.90
CA LEU A 50 -17.72 5.57 -20.80
C LEU A 50 -19.12 5.32 -21.37
N LYS A 51 -20.10 6.15 -21.01
CA LYS A 51 -21.46 6.08 -21.57
C LYS A 51 -21.51 6.26 -23.09
N SER A 52 -20.58 7.02 -23.67
CA SER A 52 -20.52 7.20 -25.13
C SER A 52 -19.93 5.98 -25.86
N LEU A 53 -19.10 5.20 -25.17
CA LEU A 53 -18.43 4.00 -25.68
C LEU A 53 -19.27 2.74 -25.47
N GLU A 54 -20.08 2.69 -24.43
CA GLU A 54 -20.98 1.57 -24.11
C GLU A 54 -22.15 1.51 -25.11
N LYS A 55 -22.29 0.36 -25.79
CA LYS A 55 -23.42 0.00 -26.66
C LYS A 55 -24.18 -1.19 -26.06
N ASP A 56 -25.32 -1.57 -26.65
CA ASP A 56 -26.23 -2.60 -26.12
C ASP A 56 -25.55 -3.95 -25.80
N ASN A 57 -24.51 -4.34 -26.55
CA ASN A 57 -23.81 -5.62 -26.38
C ASN A 57 -22.46 -5.50 -25.67
N THR A 58 -22.04 -4.29 -25.29
CA THR A 58 -20.73 -4.05 -24.70
C THR A 58 -20.62 -4.67 -23.31
N LYS A 59 -19.55 -5.43 -23.06
CA LYS A 59 -19.18 -5.90 -21.72
C LYS A 59 -18.17 -4.97 -21.09
N ILE A 60 -18.29 -4.69 -19.80
CA ILE A 60 -17.34 -3.87 -19.06
C ILE A 60 -16.70 -4.73 -17.98
N LEU A 61 -15.36 -4.79 -17.99
CA LEU A 61 -14.55 -5.40 -16.95
C LEU A 61 -13.76 -4.31 -16.24
N SER A 62 -14.04 -4.11 -14.96
CA SER A 62 -13.32 -3.13 -14.14
C SER A 62 -12.30 -3.84 -13.24
N LEU A 63 -11.04 -3.47 -13.38
CA LEU A 63 -9.92 -3.99 -12.60
C LEU A 63 -9.54 -2.95 -11.56
N SER A 64 -9.30 -3.39 -10.33
CA SER A 64 -8.97 -2.47 -9.23
C SER A 64 -8.22 -3.21 -8.13
N GLY A 65 -7.03 -2.73 -7.79
CA GLY A 65 -6.26 -3.25 -6.65
C GLY A 65 -6.86 -2.89 -5.28
N THR A 66 -7.63 -1.79 -5.19
CA THR A 66 -8.28 -1.32 -3.95
C THR A 66 -9.74 -0.91 -4.21
N PRO A 67 -10.65 -1.88 -4.41
CA PRO A 67 -12.01 -1.62 -4.90
C PRO A 67 -12.99 -1.04 -3.86
N PHE A 68 -12.53 -0.72 -2.65
CA PHE A 68 -13.38 -0.31 -1.51
C PHE A 68 -14.42 0.77 -1.86
N ASN A 69 -14.07 1.71 -2.74
CA ASN A 69 -14.93 2.85 -3.10
C ASN A 69 -15.90 2.56 -4.26
N ILE A 70 -15.74 1.44 -4.97
CA ILE A 70 -16.52 1.09 -6.16
C ILE A 70 -17.25 -0.25 -6.02
N GLN A 71 -16.96 -1.03 -4.98
CA GLN A 71 -17.51 -2.37 -4.78
C GLN A 71 -19.03 -2.38 -4.72
N ASP A 72 -19.64 -1.40 -4.03
CA ASP A 72 -21.10 -1.27 -3.89
C ASP A 72 -21.82 -0.90 -5.20
N GLN A 73 -21.09 -0.56 -6.26
CA GLN A 73 -21.65 -0.23 -7.57
C GLN A 73 -21.97 -1.46 -8.42
N TYR A 74 -21.52 -2.65 -7.99
CA TYR A 74 -21.71 -3.91 -8.70
C TYR A 74 -22.53 -4.90 -7.88
N SER A 75 -23.27 -5.78 -8.54
CA SER A 75 -23.91 -6.91 -7.85
C SER A 75 -22.85 -7.93 -7.41
N GLU A 76 -23.09 -8.61 -6.28
CA GLU A 76 -22.15 -9.62 -5.75
C GLU A 76 -21.79 -10.69 -6.80
N GLU A 77 -22.75 -11.12 -7.62
CA GLU A 77 -22.54 -12.11 -8.68
C GLU A 77 -21.62 -11.61 -9.81
N SER A 78 -21.49 -10.28 -9.95
CA SER A 78 -20.63 -9.64 -10.96
C SER A 78 -19.25 -9.30 -10.40
N VAL A 79 -19.00 -9.55 -9.11
CA VAL A 79 -17.72 -9.28 -8.45
C VAL A 79 -16.92 -10.57 -8.34
N TYR A 80 -15.77 -10.60 -9.00
CA TYR A 80 -14.78 -11.64 -8.82
C TYR A 80 -13.59 -11.09 -8.03
N THR A 81 -13.15 -11.83 -7.01
CA THR A 81 -11.97 -11.46 -6.20
C THR A 81 -10.85 -12.44 -6.48
N TRP A 82 -9.65 -11.91 -6.73
CA TRP A 82 -8.41 -12.64 -6.80
C TRP A 82 -7.42 -12.00 -5.84
N ASP A 83 -7.40 -12.49 -4.61
CA ASP A 83 -6.61 -11.88 -3.53
C ASP A 83 -5.23 -12.53 -3.38
N TYR A 84 -4.38 -11.89 -2.58
CA TYR A 84 -3.02 -12.35 -2.34
C TYR A 84 -2.94 -13.81 -1.81
N PRO A 85 -3.77 -14.26 -0.84
CA PRO A 85 -3.85 -15.68 -0.49
C PRO A 85 -4.16 -16.61 -1.67
N MET A 86 -5.12 -16.25 -2.52
CA MET A 86 -5.43 -17.02 -3.74
C MET A 86 -4.23 -17.08 -4.69
N GLU A 87 -3.53 -15.97 -4.89
CA GLU A 87 -2.32 -15.93 -5.70
C GLU A 87 -1.18 -16.81 -5.13
N GLN A 88 -0.98 -16.82 -3.82
CA GLN A 88 0.00 -17.69 -3.18
C GLN A 88 -0.37 -19.17 -3.31
N LEU A 89 -1.66 -19.50 -3.23
CA LEU A 89 -2.14 -20.86 -3.49
C LEU A 89 -1.95 -21.24 -4.96
N ALA A 90 -2.24 -20.34 -5.89
CA ALA A 90 -2.02 -20.55 -7.32
C ALA A 90 -0.52 -20.73 -7.64
N LYS A 91 0.35 -19.94 -7.02
CA LYS A 91 1.81 -20.11 -7.10
C LYS A 91 2.24 -21.52 -6.69
N LEU A 92 1.72 -22.01 -5.57
CA LEU A 92 2.05 -23.35 -5.10
C LEU A 92 1.51 -24.42 -6.07
N ARG A 93 0.23 -24.34 -6.45
CA ARG A 93 -0.41 -25.31 -7.37
C ARG A 93 0.27 -25.37 -8.73
N TYR A 94 0.55 -24.22 -9.33
CA TYR A 94 1.21 -24.13 -10.64
C TYR A 94 2.58 -24.83 -10.62
N SER A 95 3.33 -24.73 -9.51
CA SER A 95 4.63 -25.41 -9.38
C SER A 95 4.50 -26.94 -9.39
N PHE A 96 3.37 -27.49 -8.94
CA PHE A 96 3.10 -28.93 -8.96
C PHE A 96 2.51 -29.38 -10.30
N GLU A 97 1.61 -28.60 -10.88
CA GLU A 97 0.92 -28.91 -12.13
C GLU A 97 1.83 -28.73 -13.36
N HIS A 98 2.75 -27.75 -13.31
CA HIS A 98 3.64 -27.37 -14.40
C HIS A 98 5.12 -27.32 -13.97
N PRO A 99 5.73 -28.45 -13.55
CA PRO A 99 7.06 -28.46 -12.93
C PRO A 99 8.21 -28.04 -13.87
N THR A 100 7.99 -28.07 -15.18
CA THR A 100 8.99 -27.71 -16.20
C THR A 100 8.75 -26.33 -16.82
N GLU A 101 7.65 -25.66 -16.47
CA GLU A 101 7.32 -24.33 -16.99
C GLU A 101 7.67 -23.25 -15.97
N LYS A 102 7.92 -22.03 -16.46
CA LYS A 102 8.14 -20.89 -15.58
C LYS A 102 6.83 -20.53 -14.89
N ASN A 103 6.82 -20.54 -13.57
CA ASN A 103 5.66 -20.17 -12.79
C ASN A 103 5.34 -18.67 -12.96
N PRO A 104 4.14 -18.29 -13.44
CA PRO A 104 3.79 -16.88 -13.63
C PRO A 104 3.73 -16.10 -12.31
N TYR A 105 3.54 -16.78 -11.18
CA TYR A 105 3.51 -16.21 -9.83
C TYR A 105 4.88 -16.24 -9.12
N GLU A 106 5.94 -16.67 -9.80
CA GLU A 106 7.28 -16.83 -9.19
C GLU A 106 7.79 -15.54 -8.52
N SER A 107 7.51 -14.39 -9.14
CA SER A 107 7.91 -13.06 -8.66
C SER A 107 7.12 -12.57 -7.44
N LEU A 108 5.96 -13.18 -7.15
CA LEU A 108 5.10 -12.75 -6.05
C LEU A 108 5.77 -13.03 -4.69
N PRO A 109 6.11 -12.00 -3.89
CA PRO A 109 6.81 -12.19 -2.63
C PRO A 109 5.90 -12.86 -1.60
N LYS A 110 6.50 -13.57 -0.64
CA LYS A 110 5.77 -14.05 0.54
C LYS A 110 5.69 -12.93 1.60
N VAL A 111 4.48 -12.46 1.88
CA VAL A 111 4.16 -11.58 3.01
C VAL A 111 4.00 -12.42 4.27
N ASN A 112 4.73 -12.07 5.33
CA ASN A 112 4.54 -12.60 6.67
C ASN A 112 4.06 -11.45 7.57
N MET A 113 2.91 -11.63 8.22
CA MET A 113 2.34 -10.65 9.14
C MET A 113 2.45 -11.16 10.56
N PHE A 114 3.10 -10.38 11.43
CA PHE A 114 3.30 -10.69 12.83
C PHE A 114 2.65 -9.62 13.70
N THR A 115 1.85 -10.04 14.68
CA THR A 115 1.25 -9.14 15.67
C THR A 115 1.98 -9.27 16.99
N PHE A 116 2.45 -8.15 17.52
CA PHE A 116 3.17 -8.11 18.80
C PHE A 116 2.34 -7.38 19.87
N GLU A 117 2.27 -7.95 21.06
CA GLU A 117 1.59 -7.34 22.20
C GLU A 117 2.58 -6.59 23.08
N MET A 118 2.35 -5.29 23.28
CA MET A 118 3.10 -4.48 24.22
C MET A 118 2.72 -4.80 25.68
N LYS A 119 3.71 -4.81 26.58
CA LYS A 119 3.47 -4.83 28.03
C LYS A 119 2.97 -3.45 28.48
N ASN A 120 2.04 -3.39 29.44
CA ASN A 120 1.43 -2.16 29.98
C ASN A 120 0.60 -1.31 28.99
N LYS A 121 -0.13 -1.95 28.07
CA LYS A 121 -1.05 -1.27 27.12
C LYS A 121 -2.07 -0.36 27.78
N GLU A 122 -2.47 -0.64 29.03
CA GLU A 122 -3.52 0.08 29.76
C GLU A 122 -3.30 1.59 29.87
N ARG A 123 -2.04 2.04 29.85
CA ARG A 123 -1.68 3.46 29.88
C ARG A 123 -1.91 4.21 28.57
N PHE A 124 -2.08 3.50 27.47
CA PHE A 124 -2.21 4.05 26.12
C PHE A 124 -3.52 3.61 25.46
N LEU A 125 -4.53 3.22 26.25
CA LEU A 125 -5.83 2.86 25.72
C LEU A 125 -6.65 4.12 25.40
N ASP A 126 -7.35 4.11 24.26
CA ASP A 126 -8.46 5.03 24.03
C ASP A 126 -9.76 4.50 24.69
N ASP A 127 -10.85 5.27 24.58
CA ASP A 127 -12.18 4.90 25.09
C ASP A 127 -12.70 3.55 24.53
N SER A 128 -12.12 3.05 23.43
CA SER A 128 -12.44 1.76 22.80
C SER A 128 -11.54 0.60 23.28
N ARG A 129 -10.66 0.81 24.27
CA ARG A 129 -9.64 -0.14 24.74
C ARG A 129 -8.63 -0.55 23.66
N SER A 130 -8.41 0.29 22.65
CA SER A 130 -7.41 0.09 21.62
C SER A 130 -6.14 0.92 21.90
N PHE A 131 -4.97 0.43 21.49
CA PHE A 131 -3.71 1.16 21.67
C PHE A 131 -3.71 2.44 20.83
N ASN A 132 -3.66 3.59 21.51
CA ASN A 132 -3.65 4.91 20.89
C ASN A 132 -2.23 5.27 20.43
N PHE A 133 -1.94 4.91 19.18
CA PHE A 133 -0.67 5.20 18.53
C PHE A 133 -0.35 6.71 18.45
N ARG A 134 -1.38 7.57 18.35
CA ARG A 134 -1.20 9.03 18.33
C ARG A 134 -0.73 9.56 19.68
N GLU A 135 -1.30 9.06 20.77
CA GLU A 135 -0.87 9.46 22.11
C GLU A 135 0.53 8.93 22.43
N PHE A 136 0.82 7.67 22.09
CA PHE A 136 2.13 7.06 22.36
C PHE A 136 3.29 7.86 21.74
N PHE A 137 3.12 8.34 20.51
CA PHE A 137 4.11 9.17 19.82
C PHE A 137 3.91 10.68 20.01
N ARG A 138 3.05 11.12 20.93
CA ARG A 138 2.77 12.55 21.10
C ARG A 138 4.03 13.35 21.44
N VAL A 139 4.18 14.48 20.76
CA VAL A 139 5.22 15.47 21.02
C VAL A 139 4.66 16.67 21.78
N ASN A 140 5.50 17.31 22.59
CA ASN A 140 5.20 18.58 23.26
C ASN A 140 5.50 19.79 22.35
N ASP A 141 5.28 21.00 22.87
CA ASP A 141 5.53 22.25 22.14
C ASP A 141 7.01 22.47 21.77
N ASN A 142 7.93 21.81 22.48
CA ASN A 142 9.36 21.81 22.19
C ASN A 142 9.76 20.76 21.12
N ASN A 143 8.78 20.06 20.52
CA ASN A 143 8.96 18.96 19.58
C ASN A 143 9.73 17.76 20.16
N GLU A 144 9.57 17.49 21.45
CA GLU A 144 10.11 16.31 22.13
C GLU A 144 8.99 15.35 22.50
N PHE A 145 9.28 14.05 22.46
CA PHE A 145 8.30 13.05 22.87
C PHE A 145 7.94 13.18 24.34
N VAL A 146 6.64 13.21 24.62
CA VAL A 146 6.12 13.20 25.99
C VAL A 146 6.42 11.86 26.66
N HIS A 147 6.28 10.76 25.91
CA HIS A 147 6.54 9.39 26.38
C HIS A 147 7.90 8.85 25.92
N LYS A 148 8.95 9.70 25.87
CA LYS A 148 10.29 9.32 25.37
C LYS A 148 10.84 8.05 26.03
N VAL A 149 10.58 7.84 27.32
CA VAL A 149 11.03 6.66 28.07
C VAL A 149 10.36 5.39 27.55
N ASP A 150 9.04 5.42 27.34
CA ASP A 150 8.29 4.27 26.86
C ASP A 150 8.62 3.94 25.39
N ILE A 151 8.86 4.96 24.56
CA ILE A 151 9.30 4.74 23.17
C ILE A 151 10.70 4.10 23.13
N ASN A 152 11.64 4.54 23.96
CA ASN A 152 12.94 3.87 24.06
C ASN A 152 12.81 2.42 24.55
N ALA A 153 11.99 2.18 25.58
CA ALA A 153 11.73 0.82 26.05
C ALA A 153 11.11 -0.06 24.96
N PHE A 154 10.24 0.50 24.11
CA PHE A 154 9.72 -0.19 22.93
C PHE A 154 10.82 -0.53 21.92
N LEU A 155 11.68 0.43 21.56
CA LEU A 155 12.81 0.19 20.65
C LEU A 155 13.78 -0.87 21.20
N ASP A 156 14.04 -0.83 22.50
CA ASP A 156 14.85 -1.84 23.18
C ASP A 156 14.17 -3.21 23.16
N ASN A 157 12.86 -3.29 23.40
CA ASN A 157 12.13 -4.55 23.35
C ASN A 157 12.21 -5.21 21.97
N ILE A 158 12.04 -4.44 20.89
CA ILE A 158 12.06 -5.02 19.54
C ILE A 158 13.47 -5.34 19.04
N THR A 159 14.52 -4.86 19.73
CA THR A 159 15.94 -5.07 19.37
C THR A 159 16.71 -5.99 20.32
N ASN A 160 16.17 -6.27 21.51
CA ASN A 160 16.77 -7.21 22.45
C ASN A 160 16.42 -8.64 22.10
N GLN A 161 17.41 -9.52 22.22
CA GLN A 161 17.20 -10.96 22.13
C GLN A 161 16.57 -11.47 23.44
N ASP A 162 15.46 -12.16 23.33
CA ASP A 162 14.81 -12.87 24.44
C ASP A 162 14.48 -14.28 23.94
N SER A 163 14.84 -15.32 24.71
CA SER A 163 14.59 -16.72 24.34
C SER A 163 13.11 -17.06 24.15
N ASN A 164 12.21 -16.21 24.66
CA ASN A 164 10.77 -16.40 24.60
C ASN A 164 10.09 -15.54 23.51
N THR A 165 10.83 -14.66 22.82
CA THR A 165 10.25 -13.75 21.82
C THR A 165 11.10 -13.66 20.56
N ASN A 166 10.46 -13.59 19.40
CA ASN A 166 11.13 -13.45 18.10
C ASN A 166 10.85 -12.06 17.52
N TYR A 167 11.23 -11.00 18.24
CA TYR A 167 11.02 -9.64 17.76
C TYR A 167 11.86 -9.34 16.52
N PRO A 168 11.37 -8.47 15.61
CA PRO A 168 11.93 -8.31 14.27
C PRO A 168 13.39 -7.84 14.25
N PHE A 169 13.87 -7.08 15.24
CA PHE A 169 15.25 -6.58 15.26
C PHE A 169 16.11 -7.24 16.36
N SER A 170 15.59 -8.29 17.01
CA SER A 170 16.18 -8.90 18.21
C SER A 170 17.52 -9.59 17.98
N THR A 171 17.73 -10.17 16.79
CA THR A 171 18.95 -10.90 16.44
C THR A 171 19.66 -10.23 15.27
N LYS A 172 20.98 -10.43 15.19
CA LYS A 172 21.75 -9.94 14.04
C LYS A 172 21.23 -10.50 12.71
N GLN A 173 20.85 -11.78 12.69
CA GLN A 173 20.28 -12.41 11.49
C GLN A 173 19.04 -11.67 11.01
N TYR A 174 18.06 -11.41 11.89
CA TYR A 174 16.85 -10.70 11.48
C TYR A 174 17.13 -9.28 11.03
N ARG A 175 18.12 -8.60 11.63
CA ARG A 175 18.54 -7.27 11.17
C ARG A 175 19.18 -7.28 9.79
N ASP A 176 19.99 -8.30 9.50
CA ASP A 176 20.61 -8.49 8.18
C ASP A 176 19.59 -8.89 7.09
N GLU A 177 18.46 -9.49 7.49
CA GLU A 177 17.30 -9.77 6.63
C GLU A 177 16.39 -8.54 6.43
N LEU A 178 16.13 -7.77 7.49
CA LEU A 178 15.32 -6.55 7.49
C LEU A 178 16.16 -5.31 7.13
N ARG A 179 16.78 -5.31 5.93
CA ARG A 179 17.65 -4.21 5.49
C ARG A 179 16.93 -2.90 5.23
N HIS A 180 15.64 -2.97 4.90
CA HIS A 180 14.79 -1.82 4.63
C HIS A 180 13.53 -1.91 5.47
N THR A 181 13.20 -0.82 6.17
CA THR A 181 12.00 -0.74 7.01
C THR A 181 11.36 0.63 6.81
N LEU A 182 10.05 0.64 6.59
CA LEU A 182 9.24 1.84 6.53
C LEU A 182 8.52 2.02 7.88
N TRP A 183 8.66 3.20 8.48
CA TRP A 183 7.95 3.58 9.69
C TRP A 183 6.93 4.67 9.36
N LEU A 184 5.66 4.41 9.63
CA LEU A 184 4.56 5.36 9.46
C LEU A 184 4.19 5.95 10.82
N LEU A 185 4.29 7.28 10.94
CA LEU A 185 4.05 8.01 12.18
C LEU A 185 2.80 8.91 12.03
N PRO A 186 2.18 9.34 13.16
CA PRO A 186 0.94 10.14 13.12
C PRO A 186 1.05 11.49 12.40
N GLY A 187 2.26 12.05 12.30
CA GLY A 187 2.49 13.37 11.76
C GLY A 187 3.97 13.71 11.59
N VAL A 188 4.21 14.91 11.02
CA VAL A 188 5.56 15.39 10.67
C VAL A 188 6.41 15.66 11.90
N LYS A 189 5.83 16.22 12.96
CA LYS A 189 6.59 16.54 14.18
C LYS A 189 7.06 15.27 14.88
N GLU A 190 6.18 14.26 14.93
CA GLU A 190 6.45 12.94 15.49
C GLU A 190 7.53 12.22 14.69
N ALA A 191 7.45 12.25 13.35
CA ALA A 191 8.50 11.69 12.49
C ALA A 191 9.88 12.34 12.73
N ASN A 192 9.93 13.66 12.86
CA ASN A 192 11.17 14.40 13.14
C ASN A 192 11.76 14.08 14.51
N ALA A 193 10.91 13.94 15.54
CA ALA A 193 11.36 13.53 16.86
C ALA A 193 11.83 12.06 16.85
N PHE A 194 11.16 11.19 16.08
CA PHE A 194 11.49 9.78 15.98
C PHE A 194 12.82 9.54 15.27
N GLU A 195 13.10 10.28 14.20
CA GLU A 195 14.40 10.25 13.52
C GLU A 195 15.56 10.51 14.49
N LYS A 196 15.45 11.56 15.33
CA LYS A 196 16.47 11.86 16.35
C LYS A 196 16.64 10.67 17.30
N LEU A 197 15.54 10.12 17.78
CA LEU A 197 15.54 8.99 18.70
C LEU A 197 16.17 7.73 18.08
N LEU A 198 15.84 7.42 16.83
CA LEU A 198 16.42 6.28 16.12
C LEU A 198 17.93 6.45 15.91
N ASN A 199 18.39 7.66 15.58
CA ASN A 199 19.81 7.97 15.46
C ASN A 199 20.56 7.87 16.80
N GLU A 200 19.91 8.21 17.91
CA GLU A 200 20.45 8.03 19.28
C GLU A 200 20.48 6.56 19.73
N HIS A 201 19.56 5.72 19.20
CA HIS A 201 19.38 4.36 19.65
C HIS A 201 20.55 3.43 19.26
N ARG A 202 21.02 2.62 20.22
CA ARG A 202 22.24 1.80 20.12
C ARG A 202 22.30 0.81 18.94
N ILE A 203 21.16 0.32 18.48
CA ILE A 203 21.05 -0.57 17.31
C ILE A 203 20.72 0.25 16.06
N PHE A 204 19.53 0.86 15.99
CA PHE A 204 19.07 1.62 14.82
C PHE A 204 20.08 2.66 14.33
N GLY A 205 20.61 3.53 15.20
CA GLY A 205 21.54 4.59 14.79
C GLY A 205 22.94 4.11 14.37
N LYS A 206 23.30 2.86 14.70
CA LYS A 206 24.61 2.28 14.34
C LYS A 206 24.54 1.35 13.14
N GLU A 207 23.47 0.59 13.02
CA GLU A 207 23.34 -0.47 12.02
C GLU A 207 22.51 -0.03 10.80
N TYR A 208 21.71 1.04 10.92
CA TYR A 208 20.84 1.52 9.85
C TYR A 208 21.11 2.97 9.47
N LYS A 209 20.92 3.28 8.19
CA LYS A 209 20.81 4.66 7.72
C LYS A 209 19.37 5.12 7.89
N ILE A 210 19.13 6.05 8.81
CA ILE A 210 17.82 6.65 9.02
C ILE A 210 17.57 7.71 7.94
N VAL A 211 16.44 7.62 7.24
CA VAL A 211 16.04 8.58 6.21
C VAL A 211 14.63 9.07 6.51
N ASN A 212 14.52 10.35 6.87
CA ASN A 212 13.24 10.99 7.13
C ASN A 212 12.72 11.73 5.88
N VAL A 213 11.79 11.10 5.17
CA VAL A 213 11.26 11.61 3.90
C VAL A 213 10.43 12.90 4.03
N VAL A 214 9.90 13.22 5.21
CA VAL A 214 9.07 14.43 5.38
C VAL A 214 9.90 15.71 5.55
N LEU A 215 11.19 15.62 5.88
CA LEU A 215 12.09 16.77 5.92
C LEU A 215 12.49 17.26 4.53
N TYR A 216 12.61 16.35 3.56
CA TYR A 216 13.01 16.67 2.18
C TYR A 216 11.94 17.43 1.40
N VAL A 217 10.70 17.50 1.90
CA VAL A 217 9.63 18.27 1.25
C VAL A 217 9.82 19.79 1.43
N LYS A 218 10.78 20.24 2.24
CA LYS A 218 11.09 21.68 2.40
C LYS A 218 12.16 22.20 1.42
N SER A 219 12.85 21.37 0.66
CA SER A 219 13.87 21.85 -0.29
C SER A 219 13.36 22.14 -1.70
N ASP A 220 12.17 21.65 -2.06
CA ASP A 220 11.59 21.90 -3.40
C ASP A 220 10.54 23.02 -3.35
N SER A 221 10.96 24.18 -2.85
CA SER A 221 10.19 25.43 -2.98
C SER A 221 10.90 26.35 -3.98
N ASN A 222 10.41 26.33 -5.22
CA ASN A 222 10.49 27.38 -6.24
C ASN A 222 11.87 27.97 -6.61
N GLU A 223 12.43 27.47 -7.72
CA GLU A 223 12.84 28.35 -8.83
C GLU A 223 11.92 28.12 -10.03
#